data_AF-A0A662MFQ5-F1
#
_entry.id   AF-A0A662MFQ5-F1
#
_cell.length_a   1.000
_cell.length_b   1.000
_cell.length_c   1.000
_cell.angle_alpha   90.00
_cell.angle_beta   90.00
_cell.angle_gamma   90.00
#
_symmetry.space_group_name_H-M   'P 1'
#
loop_
_entity.id
_entity.type
_entity.pdbx_description
1 polymer ?
#
loop_
_entity_poly.entity_id
_entity_poly.type
_entity_poly.pdbx_seq_one_letter_code
_entity_poly.pdbx_strand_id
1 'polypeptide(L)'
;MALRMADINGNSFIGVFCSLIGDRVLCPVDAPDEFVNDLERTLGVKAVRASIGATSLHGSLVRGNSRGIIIPYFYDEDEVRRTLADAGDMEDVHILSLDDPHTAWGNNILSSEKAALVNPDIRKGSLELIGDILGVEVVQGTIAGVKTVGSVAAMNSKGMVVHPRIDESERKILEELFGVDIAVCTANFGSPYLGASIIANDEGALVGRKTSGVEMNRIENTLDLI
;
A
#
# COMPACT_ATOMS: atom_id res chain seq x y z
N MET A 1 15.62 -0.25 14.45
CA MET A 1 14.35 -0.91 14.81
C MET A 1 13.58 -1.05 13.52
N ALA A 2 13.20 -2.28 13.18
CA ALA A 2 12.48 -2.57 11.94
C ALA A 2 11.02 -2.08 12.00
N LEU A 3 10.44 -1.88 13.18
CA LEU A 3 9.12 -1.26 13.35
C LEU A 3 9.19 0.09 14.07
N ARG A 4 8.46 1.09 13.56
CA ARG A 4 8.42 2.45 14.14
C ARG A 4 7.02 3.06 14.06
N MET A 5 6.64 3.80 15.09
CA MET A 5 5.40 4.59 15.13
C MET A 5 5.60 5.97 14.51
N ALA A 6 4.65 6.42 13.70
CA ALA A 6 4.67 7.74 13.10
C ALA A 6 3.26 8.32 12.90
N ASP A 7 3.19 9.62 12.72
CA ASP A 7 2.00 10.30 12.22
C ASP A 7 2.43 11.34 11.18
N ILE A 8 1.49 11.73 10.33
CA ILE A 8 1.65 12.86 9.44
C ILE A 8 0.65 13.94 9.84
N ASN A 9 1.16 15.09 10.30
CA ASN A 9 0.35 16.24 10.74
C ASN A 9 -0.73 15.87 11.78
N GLY A 10 -0.40 14.99 12.73
CA GLY A 10 -1.31 14.51 13.77
C GLY A 10 -2.23 13.36 13.33
N ASN A 11 -2.17 12.93 12.07
CA ASN A 11 -2.98 11.82 11.55
C ASN A 11 -2.19 10.51 11.57
N SER A 12 -2.74 9.50 12.26
CA SER A 12 -2.12 8.17 12.37
C SER A 12 -2.43 7.24 11.19
N PHE A 13 -3.31 7.62 10.27
CA PHE A 13 -3.59 6.86 9.04
C PHE A 13 -2.57 7.21 7.95
N ILE A 14 -1.29 6.91 8.21
CA ILE A 14 -0.16 7.30 7.35
C ILE A 14 -0.21 6.65 5.96
N GLY A 15 -0.79 5.45 5.84
CA GLY A 15 -0.95 4.74 4.57
C GLY A 15 -2.04 5.31 3.66
N VAL A 16 -2.86 6.26 4.15
CA VAL A 16 -3.74 7.06 3.27
C VAL A 16 -2.92 8.03 2.42
N PHE A 17 -1.83 8.56 2.99
CA PHE A 17 -1.02 9.62 2.39
C PHE A 17 0.17 9.09 1.60
N CYS A 18 0.67 7.90 1.95
CA CYS A 18 1.90 7.38 1.38
C CYS A 18 1.67 6.09 0.61
N SER A 19 2.29 5.97 -0.56
CA SER A 19 2.24 4.75 -1.39
C SER A 19 3.65 4.22 -1.60
N LEU A 20 3.90 2.97 -1.20
CA LEU A 20 5.15 2.28 -1.49
C LEU A 20 5.08 1.69 -2.90
N ILE A 21 5.99 2.09 -3.77
CA ILE A 21 6.06 1.72 -5.17
C ILE A 21 7.47 1.20 -5.44
N GLY A 22 7.63 -0.13 -5.47
CA GLY A 22 8.93 -0.77 -5.60
C GLY A 22 9.85 -0.37 -4.44
N ASP A 23 10.94 0.31 -4.77
CA ASP A 23 11.97 0.77 -3.84
C ASP A 23 11.88 2.27 -3.52
N ARG A 24 10.68 2.87 -3.68
CA ARG A 24 10.39 4.27 -3.37
C ARG A 24 9.09 4.40 -2.59
N VAL A 25 9.01 5.38 -1.69
CA VAL A 25 7.75 5.74 -1.03
C VAL A 25 7.30 7.14 -1.44
N LEU A 26 6.21 7.22 -2.18
CA LEU A 26 5.57 8.47 -2.54
C LEU A 26 4.87 9.05 -1.30
N CYS A 27 5.14 10.29 -0.95
CA CYS A 27 4.54 10.99 0.19
C CYS A 27 4.17 12.44 -0.16
N PRO A 28 3.32 13.10 0.64
CA PRO A 28 2.92 14.49 0.38
C PRO A 28 4.10 15.46 0.34
N VAL A 29 4.00 16.50 -0.50
CA VAL A 29 5.04 17.56 -0.61
C VAL A 29 5.32 18.22 0.73
N ASP A 30 4.28 18.42 1.54
CA ASP A 30 4.31 19.06 2.85
C ASP A 30 4.57 18.08 4.01
N ALA A 31 4.96 16.83 3.73
CA ALA A 31 5.28 15.85 4.77
C ALA A 31 6.46 16.34 5.64
N PRO A 32 6.32 16.37 6.98
CA PRO A 32 7.37 16.85 7.89
C PRO A 32 8.69 16.10 7.71
N ASP A 33 9.83 16.80 7.86
CA ASP A 33 11.17 16.19 7.73
C ASP A 33 11.37 15.01 8.68
N GLU A 34 10.85 15.09 9.92
CA GLU A 34 10.92 13.97 10.87
C GLU A 34 10.21 12.72 10.33
N PHE A 35 9.00 12.88 9.78
CA PHE A 35 8.23 11.80 9.20
C PHE A 35 8.92 11.18 7.98
N VAL A 36 9.50 12.01 7.10
CA VAL A 36 10.26 11.54 5.94
C VAL A 36 11.52 10.79 6.36
N ASN A 37 12.28 11.30 7.33
CA ASN A 37 13.44 10.59 7.87
C ASN A 37 13.06 9.24 8.49
N ASP A 38 11.92 9.17 9.17
CA ASP A 38 11.41 7.93 9.74
C ASP A 38 11.00 6.92 8.65
N LEU A 39 10.34 7.38 7.58
CA LEU A 39 10.03 6.55 6.40
C LEU A 39 11.31 5.93 5.81
N GLU A 40 12.30 6.76 5.48
CA GLU A 40 13.50 6.30 4.79
C GLU A 40 14.34 5.36 5.67
N ARG A 41 14.48 5.68 6.96
CA ARG A 41 15.26 4.85 7.89
C ARG A 41 14.60 3.52 8.22
N THR A 42 13.27 3.50 8.33
CA THR A 42 12.54 2.29 8.70
C THR A 42 12.34 1.38 7.50
N LEU A 43 12.05 1.92 6.32
CA LEU A 43 11.79 1.12 5.12
C LEU A 43 13.05 0.90 4.26
N GLY A 44 14.15 1.62 4.50
CA GLY A 44 15.36 1.49 3.69
C GLY A 44 15.22 1.96 2.24
N VAL A 45 14.19 2.76 1.95
CA VAL A 45 13.86 3.28 0.60
C VAL A 45 13.85 4.80 0.58
N LYS A 46 14.07 5.41 -0.59
CA LYS A 46 13.99 6.86 -0.76
C LYS A 46 12.53 7.33 -0.71
N ALA A 47 12.28 8.40 0.04
CA ALA A 47 10.99 9.06 0.05
C ALA A 47 10.91 10.11 -1.06
N VAL A 48 9.79 10.11 -1.77
CA VAL A 48 9.53 11.01 -2.90
C VAL A 48 8.42 11.96 -2.49
N ARG A 49 8.79 13.20 -2.17
CA ARG A 49 7.84 14.28 -1.88
C ARG A 49 7.24 14.79 -3.18
N ALA A 50 5.98 14.51 -3.41
CA ALA A 50 5.31 14.92 -4.64
C ALA A 50 3.82 15.21 -4.44
N SER A 51 3.25 15.95 -5.37
CA SER A 51 1.82 16.19 -5.50
C SER A 51 1.43 15.79 -6.91
N ILE A 52 0.82 14.62 -7.06
CA ILE A 52 0.29 14.14 -8.32
C ILE A 52 -1.23 14.19 -8.30
N GLY A 53 -1.84 14.73 -9.35
CA GLY A 53 -3.29 14.91 -9.43
C GLY A 53 -3.85 15.89 -8.40
N ALA A 54 -3.02 16.88 -8.01
CA ALA A 54 -3.35 17.95 -7.06
C ALA A 54 -3.89 17.46 -5.69
N THR A 55 -3.31 16.38 -5.15
CA THR A 55 -3.73 15.79 -3.87
C THR A 55 -2.53 15.28 -3.06
N SER A 56 -2.77 15.04 -1.76
CA SER A 56 -1.83 14.38 -0.84
C SER A 56 -2.23 12.93 -0.52
N LEU A 57 -3.31 12.41 -1.11
CA LEU A 57 -3.88 11.09 -0.80
C LEU A 57 -3.27 9.97 -1.64
N HIS A 58 -1.94 9.96 -1.77
CA HIS A 58 -1.23 9.04 -2.67
C HIS A 58 -1.49 7.59 -2.32
N GLY A 59 -1.42 7.25 -1.03
CA GLY A 59 -1.66 5.88 -0.56
C GLY A 59 -3.08 5.36 -0.81
N SER A 60 -4.07 6.24 -0.94
CA SER A 60 -5.44 5.85 -1.32
C SER A 60 -5.67 5.77 -2.82
N LEU A 61 -5.03 6.63 -3.61
CA LEU A 61 -5.37 6.82 -5.03
C LEU A 61 -4.39 6.13 -5.97
N VAL A 62 -3.21 5.76 -5.49
CA VAL A 62 -2.10 5.31 -6.31
C VAL A 62 -1.58 3.98 -5.78
N ARG A 63 -1.41 3.01 -6.67
CA ARG A 63 -0.82 1.71 -6.35
C ARG A 63 0.25 1.36 -7.36
N GLY A 64 1.31 0.70 -6.93
CA GLY A 64 2.33 0.19 -7.83
C GLY A 64 3.17 -0.89 -7.18
N ASN A 65 4.14 -1.39 -7.93
CA ASN A 65 5.22 -2.25 -7.48
C ASN A 65 6.50 -1.87 -8.25
N SER A 66 7.53 -2.73 -8.22
CA SER A 66 8.78 -2.48 -8.95
C SER A 66 8.66 -2.32 -10.47
N ARG A 67 7.53 -2.73 -11.07
CA ARG A 67 7.32 -2.76 -12.54
C ARG A 67 6.51 -1.60 -13.06
N GLY A 68 5.58 -1.07 -12.27
CA GLY A 68 4.73 0.02 -12.73
C GLY A 68 3.81 0.58 -11.67
N ILE A 69 3.14 1.66 -12.05
CA ILE A 69 2.22 2.45 -11.23
C ILE A 69 0.89 2.63 -11.94
N ILE A 70 -0.19 2.52 -11.18
CA ILE A 70 -1.56 2.73 -11.63
C ILE A 70 -2.07 4.03 -11.00
N ILE A 71 -2.57 4.92 -11.86
CA ILE A 71 -3.11 6.22 -11.46
C ILE A 71 -4.57 6.37 -11.94
N PRO A 72 -5.38 7.22 -11.29
CA PRO A 72 -6.72 7.53 -11.77
C PRO A 72 -6.70 8.16 -13.17
N TYR A 73 -7.67 7.81 -14.04
CA TYR A 73 -7.76 8.33 -15.41
C TYR A 73 -7.82 9.86 -15.53
N PHE A 74 -8.25 10.55 -14.47
CA PHE A 74 -8.38 12.00 -14.43
C PHE A 74 -7.10 12.72 -13.95
N TYR A 75 -6.03 11.98 -13.68
CA TYR A 75 -4.71 12.57 -13.49
C TYR A 75 -4.10 12.90 -14.87
N ASP A 76 -3.35 14.00 -14.94
CA ASP A 76 -2.52 14.31 -16.10
C ASP A 76 -1.29 13.39 -16.06
N GLU A 77 -1.19 12.46 -17.00
CA GLU A 77 -0.11 11.47 -17.05
C GLU A 77 1.26 12.13 -17.27
N ASP A 78 1.33 13.23 -18.03
CA ASP A 78 2.58 13.96 -18.30
C ASP A 78 3.00 14.81 -17.09
N GLU A 79 2.07 15.33 -16.30
CA GLU A 79 2.34 15.90 -14.98
C GLU A 79 2.92 14.84 -14.04
N VAL A 80 2.29 13.66 -13.95
CA VAL A 80 2.74 12.57 -13.07
C VAL A 80 4.15 12.13 -13.48
N ARG A 81 4.38 11.88 -14.77
CA ARG A 81 5.68 11.45 -15.29
C ARG A 81 6.79 12.44 -14.97
N ARG A 82 6.57 13.74 -15.22
CA ARG A 82 7.55 14.78 -14.88
C ARG A 82 7.80 14.86 -13.38
N THR A 83 6.75 14.79 -12.58
CA THR A 83 6.87 14.84 -11.11
C THR A 83 7.66 13.66 -10.56
N LEU A 84 7.41 12.45 -11.05
CA LEU A 84 8.12 11.25 -10.62
C LEU A 84 9.58 11.23 -11.12
N ALA A 85 9.86 11.75 -12.32
CA ALA A 85 11.22 11.96 -12.80
C ALA A 85 11.97 12.98 -11.91
N ASP A 86 11.42 14.18 -11.75
CA ASP A 86 12.08 15.30 -11.06
C ASP A 86 12.25 15.07 -9.56
N ALA A 87 11.26 14.49 -8.88
CA ALA A 87 11.28 14.31 -7.43
C ALA A 87 11.78 12.92 -7.00
N GLY A 88 11.58 11.90 -7.84
CA GLY A 88 11.76 10.49 -7.47
C GLY A 88 12.94 9.79 -8.13
N ASP A 89 13.57 10.40 -9.13
CA ASP A 89 14.48 9.73 -10.07
C ASP A 89 13.83 8.50 -10.72
N MET A 90 12.52 8.59 -11.03
CA MET A 90 11.69 7.51 -11.57
C MET A 90 11.36 7.75 -13.05
N GLU A 91 12.37 8.03 -13.87
CA GLU A 91 12.20 8.36 -15.30
C GLU A 91 11.64 7.18 -16.11
N ASP A 92 12.03 5.97 -15.76
CA ASP A 92 11.68 4.72 -16.47
C ASP A 92 10.40 4.04 -15.92
N VAL A 93 9.66 4.68 -15.01
CA VAL A 93 8.47 4.07 -14.43
C VAL A 93 7.35 3.94 -15.48
N HIS A 94 6.83 2.72 -15.62
CA HIS A 94 5.65 2.49 -16.46
C HIS A 94 4.39 2.98 -15.73
N ILE A 95 3.66 3.91 -16.36
CA ILE A 95 2.44 4.51 -15.82
C ILE A 95 1.24 3.98 -16.59
N LEU A 96 0.23 3.49 -15.87
CA LEU A 96 -1.08 3.16 -16.41
C LEU A 96 -2.12 4.14 -15.86
N SER A 97 -2.62 5.02 -16.72
CA SER A 97 -3.82 5.82 -16.46
C SER A 97 -5.06 4.98 -16.78
N LEU A 98 -5.81 4.58 -15.75
CA LEU A 98 -6.87 3.57 -15.89
C LEU A 98 -8.26 4.13 -15.58
N ASP A 99 -9.22 3.91 -16.49
CA ASP A 99 -10.63 4.29 -16.34
C ASP A 99 -11.49 3.14 -15.78
N ASP A 100 -11.92 3.30 -14.53
CA ASP A 100 -12.86 2.42 -13.84
C ASP A 100 -13.68 3.26 -12.83
N PRO A 101 -14.93 2.88 -12.49
CA PRO A 101 -15.68 3.55 -11.43
C PRO A 101 -14.98 3.50 -10.06
N HIS A 102 -14.10 2.52 -9.83
CA HIS A 102 -13.38 2.32 -8.58
C HIS A 102 -11.94 2.86 -8.64
N THR A 103 -11.80 4.18 -8.74
CA THR A 103 -10.52 4.85 -9.03
C THR A 103 -9.53 4.94 -7.87
N ALA A 104 -9.93 4.58 -6.64
CA ALA A 104 -9.03 4.63 -5.48
C ALA A 104 -8.10 3.41 -5.48
N TRP A 105 -7.11 3.38 -6.37
CA TRP A 105 -6.31 2.18 -6.65
C TRP A 105 -5.58 1.65 -5.42
N GLY A 106 -5.04 2.52 -4.56
CA GLY A 106 -4.40 2.12 -3.31
C GLY A 106 -5.37 1.46 -2.31
N ASN A 107 -6.63 1.85 -2.32
CA ASN A 107 -7.68 1.21 -1.51
C ASN A 107 -8.22 -0.09 -2.14
N ASN A 108 -8.34 -0.11 -3.47
CA ASN A 108 -8.98 -1.20 -4.21
C ASN A 108 -8.02 -2.33 -4.60
N ILE A 109 -6.71 -2.14 -4.46
CA ILE A 109 -5.69 -3.11 -4.86
C ILE A 109 -4.74 -3.37 -3.70
N LEU A 110 -4.61 -4.64 -3.31
CA LEU A 110 -3.52 -5.15 -2.48
C LEU A 110 -2.56 -5.90 -3.41
N SER A 111 -1.36 -5.38 -3.60
CA SER A 111 -0.37 -5.96 -4.52
C SER A 111 0.97 -6.25 -3.84
N SER A 112 1.63 -7.29 -4.33
CA SER A 112 3.03 -7.62 -4.06
C SER A 112 3.82 -7.64 -5.36
N GLU A 113 5.07 -8.11 -5.29
CA GLU A 113 5.89 -8.38 -6.47
C GLU A 113 5.46 -9.65 -7.23
N LYS A 114 4.53 -10.46 -6.70
CA LYS A 114 4.13 -11.76 -7.28
C LYS A 114 2.66 -11.85 -7.67
N ALA A 115 1.78 -11.22 -6.91
CA ALA A 115 0.34 -11.32 -7.06
C ALA A 115 -0.37 -10.03 -6.65
N ALA A 116 -1.63 -9.88 -7.06
CA ALA A 116 -2.52 -8.83 -6.57
C ALA A 116 -3.93 -9.36 -6.30
N LEU A 117 -4.49 -8.95 -5.16
CA LEU A 117 -5.92 -9.05 -4.87
C LEU A 117 -6.58 -7.70 -5.17
N VAL A 118 -7.68 -7.73 -5.90
CA VAL A 118 -8.36 -6.55 -6.43
C VAL A 118 -9.84 -6.56 -6.04
N ASN A 119 -10.41 -5.37 -5.83
CA ASN A 119 -11.84 -5.18 -5.57
C ASN A 119 -12.70 -5.97 -6.59
N PRO A 120 -13.69 -6.77 -6.13
CA PRO A 120 -14.49 -7.64 -6.99
C PRO A 120 -15.39 -6.88 -7.97
N ASP A 121 -15.61 -5.58 -7.74
CA ASP A 121 -16.43 -4.73 -8.61
C ASP A 121 -15.60 -4.04 -9.72
N ILE A 122 -14.27 -4.20 -9.74
CA ILE A 122 -13.43 -3.72 -10.83
C ILE A 122 -13.75 -4.47 -12.12
N ARG A 123 -13.83 -3.74 -13.25
CA ARG A 123 -14.21 -4.32 -14.55
C ARG A 123 -13.19 -5.33 -15.02
N LYS A 124 -13.65 -6.41 -15.68
CA LYS A 124 -12.77 -7.46 -16.23
C LYS A 124 -11.67 -6.93 -17.15
N GLY A 125 -12.00 -5.97 -18.03
CA GLY A 125 -11.01 -5.34 -18.91
C GLY A 125 -9.93 -4.54 -18.16
N SER A 126 -10.26 -4.00 -16.98
CA SER A 126 -9.30 -3.34 -16.11
C SER A 126 -8.34 -4.34 -15.46
N LEU A 127 -8.78 -5.58 -15.18
CA LEU A 127 -7.94 -6.60 -14.53
C LEU A 127 -6.75 -7.00 -15.41
N GLU A 128 -6.96 -7.17 -16.72
CA GLU A 128 -5.89 -7.51 -17.66
C GLU A 128 -4.82 -6.40 -17.67
N LEU A 129 -5.24 -5.14 -17.78
CA LEU A 129 -4.32 -3.99 -17.75
C LEU A 129 -3.57 -3.86 -16.43
N ILE A 130 -4.23 -4.13 -15.30
CA ILE A 130 -3.61 -4.15 -13.96
C ILE A 130 -2.55 -5.26 -13.90
N GLY A 131 -2.87 -6.46 -14.40
CA GLY A 131 -1.94 -7.60 -14.43
C GLY A 131 -0.74 -7.33 -15.32
N ASP A 132 -0.95 -6.70 -16.48
CA ASP A 132 0.10 -6.35 -17.43
C ASP A 132 1.07 -5.30 -16.85
N ILE A 133 0.55 -4.20 -16.30
CA ILE A 133 1.41 -3.12 -15.77
C ILE A 133 2.15 -3.54 -14.51
N LEU A 134 1.50 -4.29 -13.63
CA LEU A 134 2.13 -4.79 -12.41
C LEU A 134 2.92 -6.07 -12.68
N GLY A 135 2.81 -6.70 -13.84
CA GLY A 135 3.41 -8.00 -14.17
C GLY A 135 3.15 -9.07 -13.11
N VAL A 136 1.89 -9.25 -12.69
CA VAL A 136 1.48 -10.23 -11.66
C VAL A 136 0.17 -10.90 -12.02
N GLU A 137 -0.10 -12.05 -11.39
CA GLU A 137 -1.44 -12.63 -11.37
C GLU A 137 -2.39 -11.72 -10.59
N VAL A 138 -3.59 -11.51 -11.14
CA VAL A 138 -4.63 -10.66 -10.54
C VAL A 138 -5.85 -11.52 -10.22
N VAL A 139 -6.23 -11.54 -8.94
CA VAL A 139 -7.43 -12.22 -8.46
C VAL A 139 -8.40 -11.18 -7.87
N GLN A 140 -9.69 -11.37 -8.12
CA GLN A 140 -10.73 -10.56 -7.51
C GLN A 140 -11.22 -11.20 -6.22
N GLY A 141 -11.42 -10.40 -5.16
CA GLY A 141 -11.95 -10.93 -3.91
C GLY A 141 -12.09 -9.88 -2.82
N THR A 142 -12.48 -10.35 -1.64
CA THR A 142 -12.68 -9.52 -0.46
C THR A 142 -11.77 -9.95 0.68
N ILE A 143 -11.64 -9.08 1.69
CA ILE A 143 -11.00 -9.41 2.96
C ILE A 143 -12.01 -9.07 4.06
N ALA A 144 -12.51 -10.08 4.77
CA ALA A 144 -13.61 -9.94 5.72
C ALA A 144 -14.88 -9.32 5.10
N GLY A 145 -15.16 -9.66 3.83
CA GLY A 145 -16.25 -9.05 3.05
C GLY A 145 -16.03 -7.60 2.63
N VAL A 146 -14.88 -6.98 2.97
CA VAL A 146 -14.52 -5.62 2.55
C VAL A 146 -13.93 -5.67 1.14
N LYS A 147 -14.49 -4.86 0.24
CA LYS A 147 -14.08 -4.79 -1.18
C LYS A 147 -12.83 -3.94 -1.42
N THR A 148 -12.57 -2.95 -0.55
CA THR A 148 -11.35 -2.14 -0.57
C THR A 148 -10.22 -2.88 0.13
N VAL A 149 -9.74 -3.94 -0.51
CA VAL A 149 -8.78 -4.89 0.04
C VAL A 149 -7.46 -4.24 0.46
N GLY A 150 -6.99 -3.23 -0.29
CA GLY A 150 -5.79 -2.46 0.02
C GLY A 150 -5.92 -1.62 1.29
N SER A 151 -7.14 -1.25 1.71
CA SER A 151 -7.35 -0.48 2.94
C SER A 151 -7.28 -1.32 4.22
N VAL A 152 -7.52 -2.64 4.13
CA VAL A 152 -7.75 -3.52 5.30
C VAL A 152 -6.68 -4.60 5.48
N ALA A 153 -5.61 -4.56 4.68
CA ALA A 153 -4.47 -5.45 4.80
C ALA A 153 -3.16 -4.69 4.59
N ALA A 154 -2.10 -5.18 5.21
CA ALA A 154 -0.73 -4.75 4.96
C ALA A 154 0.16 -5.99 4.91
N MET A 155 1.14 -6.00 4.02
CA MET A 155 1.99 -7.17 3.78
C MET A 155 3.39 -6.78 3.35
N ASN A 156 4.30 -7.72 3.47
CA ASN A 156 5.59 -7.74 2.78
C ASN A 156 5.78 -9.11 2.10
N SER A 157 7.00 -9.48 1.70
CA SER A 157 7.24 -10.77 1.02
C SER A 157 7.18 -11.98 1.96
N LYS A 158 7.12 -11.76 3.27
CA LYS A 158 7.25 -12.79 4.32
C LYS A 158 5.92 -13.06 5.04
N GLY A 159 5.08 -12.05 5.18
CA GLY A 159 3.82 -12.16 5.91
C GLY A 159 2.78 -11.10 5.57
N MET A 160 1.56 -11.30 6.06
CA MET A 160 0.44 -10.39 5.87
C MET A 160 -0.40 -10.27 7.14
N VAL A 161 -0.72 -9.04 7.52
CA VAL A 161 -1.72 -8.73 8.53
C VAL A 161 -3.02 -8.30 7.87
N VAL A 162 -4.14 -8.85 8.34
CA VAL A 162 -5.47 -8.64 7.74
C VAL A 162 -6.54 -8.30 8.77
N HIS A 163 -7.66 -7.79 8.26
CA HIS A 163 -8.87 -7.47 9.02
C HIS A 163 -9.27 -8.59 10.02
N PRO A 164 -9.63 -8.27 11.28
CA PRO A 164 -9.90 -9.28 12.32
C PRO A 164 -11.06 -10.25 12.10
N ARG A 165 -11.90 -9.96 11.11
CA ARG A 165 -13.13 -10.70 10.80
C ARG A 165 -13.01 -11.54 9.52
N ILE A 166 -11.81 -11.72 9.00
CA ILE A 166 -11.59 -12.58 7.83
C ILE A 166 -12.08 -13.99 8.15
N ASP A 167 -12.75 -14.63 7.20
CA ASP A 167 -13.13 -16.02 7.34
C ASP A 167 -12.02 -16.95 6.83
N GLU A 168 -12.13 -18.24 7.18
CA GLU A 168 -11.13 -19.25 6.82
C GLU A 168 -11.01 -19.47 5.30
N SER A 169 -12.07 -19.20 4.54
CA SER A 169 -12.05 -19.38 3.09
C SER A 169 -11.31 -18.24 2.38
N GLU A 170 -11.59 -16.99 2.75
CA GLU A 170 -10.85 -15.82 2.28
C GLU A 170 -9.37 -15.92 2.68
N ARG A 171 -9.10 -16.36 3.91
CA ARG A 171 -7.73 -16.54 4.41
C ARG A 171 -6.93 -17.52 3.54
N LYS A 172 -7.49 -18.69 3.23
CA LYS A 172 -6.81 -19.70 2.40
C LYS A 172 -6.51 -19.19 1.00
N ILE A 173 -7.47 -18.47 0.40
CA ILE A 173 -7.26 -17.86 -0.92
C ILE A 173 -6.08 -16.88 -0.88
N LEU A 174 -5.98 -16.05 0.15
CA LEU A 174 -4.87 -15.12 0.32
C LEU A 174 -3.53 -15.84 0.56
N GLU A 175 -3.51 -16.88 1.39
CA GLU A 175 -2.32 -17.69 1.66
C GLU A 175 -1.82 -18.37 0.37
N GLU A 176 -2.72 -18.93 -0.44
CA GLU A 176 -2.40 -19.53 -1.74
C GLU A 176 -1.93 -18.50 -2.76
N LEU A 177 -2.60 -17.34 -2.83
CA LEU A 177 -2.29 -16.28 -3.80
C LEU A 177 -0.94 -15.60 -3.54
N PHE A 178 -0.67 -15.27 -2.27
CA PHE A 178 0.53 -14.51 -1.92
C PHE A 178 1.68 -15.39 -1.43
N GLY A 179 1.39 -16.63 -0.99
CA GLY A 179 2.41 -17.57 -0.50
C GLY A 179 3.06 -17.12 0.81
N VAL A 180 2.31 -16.46 1.69
CA VAL A 180 2.80 -15.91 2.96
C VAL A 180 1.87 -16.26 4.12
N ASP A 181 2.40 -16.25 5.34
CA ASP A 181 1.61 -16.47 6.55
C ASP A 181 0.71 -15.26 6.84
N ILE A 182 -0.52 -15.54 7.26
CA ILE A 182 -1.54 -14.53 7.53
C ILE A 182 -1.91 -14.50 9.00
N ALA A 183 -1.93 -13.30 9.59
CA ALA A 183 -2.46 -13.08 10.93
C ALA A 183 -3.52 -11.99 10.97
N VAL A 184 -4.55 -12.21 11.80
CA VAL A 184 -5.54 -11.19 12.11
C VAL A 184 -4.95 -10.13 13.04
N CYS A 185 -5.08 -8.86 12.69
CA CYS A 185 -4.53 -7.76 13.49
C CYS A 185 -5.40 -6.49 13.40
N THR A 186 -5.09 -5.53 14.28
CA THR A 186 -5.57 -4.15 14.21
C THR A 186 -4.37 -3.21 14.33
N ALA A 187 -4.57 -1.95 13.96
CA ALA A 187 -3.60 -0.89 14.17
C ALA A 187 -4.32 0.35 14.72
N ASN A 188 -3.57 1.38 15.13
CA ASN A 188 -4.16 2.64 15.57
C ASN A 188 -5.24 2.50 16.66
N PHE A 189 -4.99 1.63 17.65
CA PHE A 189 -5.87 1.40 18.80
C PHE A 189 -7.20 0.73 18.40
N GLY A 190 -7.09 -0.42 17.74
CA GLY A 190 -8.24 -1.27 17.37
C GLY A 190 -8.86 -0.98 16.00
N SER A 191 -8.25 -0.11 15.19
CA SER A 191 -8.71 0.14 13.82
C SER A 191 -8.42 -1.08 12.93
N PRO A 192 -9.41 -1.55 12.15
CA PRO A 192 -9.21 -2.67 11.25
C PRO A 192 -8.63 -2.26 9.87
N TYR A 193 -8.42 -0.97 9.63
CA TYR A 193 -7.89 -0.44 8.36
C TYR A 193 -6.37 -0.47 8.37
N LEU A 194 -5.80 -1.68 8.21
CA LEU A 194 -4.37 -1.92 8.31
C LEU A 194 -3.57 -1.24 7.20
N GLY A 195 -4.00 -1.31 5.94
CA GLY A 195 -3.30 -0.64 4.84
C GLY A 195 -3.37 0.89 4.93
N ALA A 196 -4.42 1.45 5.55
CA ALA A 196 -4.46 2.87 5.88
C ALA A 196 -3.51 3.25 7.03
N SER A 197 -3.12 2.29 7.86
CA SER A 197 -2.39 2.52 9.12
C SER A 197 -0.92 2.10 9.07
N ILE A 198 -0.52 1.28 8.09
CA ILE A 198 0.78 0.61 8.03
C ILE A 198 1.34 0.76 6.62
N ILE A 199 2.63 1.09 6.53
CA ILE A 199 3.43 0.99 5.32
C ILE A 199 4.56 0.02 5.64
N ALA A 200 4.69 -1.06 4.88
CA ALA A 200 5.66 -2.12 5.18
C ALA A 200 6.34 -2.64 3.92
N ASN A 201 7.59 -3.05 4.09
CA ASN A 201 8.35 -3.87 3.16
C ASN A 201 9.17 -4.92 3.95
N ASP A 202 10.16 -5.52 3.31
CA ASP A 202 10.97 -6.58 3.92
C ASP A 202 11.99 -6.06 4.93
N GLU A 203 12.33 -4.77 4.86
CA GLU A 203 13.28 -4.08 5.74
C GLU A 203 12.62 -3.57 7.02
N GLY A 204 11.36 -3.13 6.93
CA GLY A 204 10.64 -2.62 8.09
C GLY A 204 9.18 -2.24 7.84
N ALA A 205 8.55 -1.75 8.91
CA ALA A 205 7.18 -1.26 8.91
C ALA A 205 7.06 0.05 9.69
N LEU A 206 6.52 1.07 9.04
CA LEU A 206 6.04 2.27 9.70
C LEU A 206 4.56 2.09 10.02
N VAL A 207 4.17 2.31 11.28
CA VAL A 207 2.79 2.15 11.77
C VAL A 207 2.28 3.47 12.33
N GLY A 208 0.97 3.69 12.29
CA GLY A 208 0.37 4.89 12.86
C GLY A 208 0.63 5.05 14.37
N ARG A 209 0.82 6.29 14.83
CA ARG A 209 1.24 6.64 16.21
C ARG A 209 0.33 6.10 17.31
N LYS A 210 -0.95 5.83 17.01
CA LYS A 210 -1.91 5.28 17.99
C LYS A 210 -1.82 3.77 18.13
N THR A 211 -0.99 3.09 17.35
CA THR A 211 -0.83 1.63 17.41
C THR A 211 -0.26 1.22 18.76
N SER A 212 -0.95 0.31 19.44
CA SER A 212 -0.57 -0.17 20.77
C SER A 212 0.60 -1.16 20.73
N GLY A 213 1.29 -1.35 21.85
CA GLY A 213 2.40 -2.31 21.94
C GLY A 213 2.02 -3.75 21.58
N VAL A 214 0.79 -4.17 21.90
CA VAL A 214 0.28 -5.52 21.56
C VAL A 214 0.06 -5.65 20.06
N GLU A 215 -0.49 -4.61 19.41
CA GLU A 215 -0.66 -4.57 17.96
C GLU A 215 0.70 -4.56 17.26
N MET A 216 1.64 -3.72 17.71
CA MET A 216 2.99 -3.65 17.16
C MET A 216 3.70 -5.00 17.21
N ASN A 217 3.68 -5.68 18.37
CA ASN A 217 4.33 -6.99 18.51
C ASN A 217 3.74 -8.02 17.53
N ARG A 218 2.42 -8.00 17.33
CA ARG A 218 1.77 -8.90 16.38
C ARG A 218 2.12 -8.56 14.93
N ILE A 219 2.18 -7.28 14.57
CA ILE A 219 2.61 -6.84 13.23
C ILE A 219 4.05 -7.28 12.97
N GLU A 220 4.95 -7.01 13.92
CA GLU A 220 6.38 -7.32 13.81
C GLU A 220 6.64 -8.82 13.65
N ASN A 221 5.98 -9.66 14.45
CA ASN A 221 6.10 -11.12 14.35
C ASN A 221 5.52 -11.66 13.03
N THR A 222 4.41 -11.11 12.56
CA THR A 222 3.74 -11.61 11.35
C THR A 222 4.52 -11.24 10.10
N LEU A 223 5.07 -10.02 10.04
CA LEU A 223 5.85 -9.52 8.92
C LEU A 223 7.33 -9.97 8.95
N ASP A 224 7.71 -10.81 9.91
CA ASP A 224 9.08 -11.32 10.09
C ASP A 224 10.15 -10.20 10.07
N LEU A 225 9.94 -9.23 10.96
CA LEU A 225 10.78 -8.05 11.15
C LEU A 225 11.70 -8.14 12.39
N ILE A 226 11.80 -9.32 13.00
CA ILE A 226 12.61 -9.63 14.21
C ILE A 226 13.66 -10.71 13.95
#